data_AF-A0A1C7N5X6-F1
#
_entry.id   AF-A0A1C7N5X6-F1
#
_cell.length_a   1.000
_cell.length_b   1.000
_cell.length_c   1.000
_cell.angle_alpha   90.00
_cell.angle_beta   90.00
_cell.angle_gamma   90.00
#
_symmetry.space_group_name_H-M   'P 1'
#
loop_
_entity.id
_entity.type
_entity.pdbx_description
1 polymer ?
#
loop_
_entity_poly.entity_id
_entity_poly.type
_entity_poly.pdbx_seq_one_letter_code
_entity_poly.pdbx_strand_id
1 'polypeptide(L)'
;MSSFDQEPPSYDHALQTNLDPNQVYQFGKFQDASADSFEQGERFIQAFAQQIDQFPAEQAEQVHQQGLLRSLRIDTDIQQNQLFQHPQSPTAFITPQPNLIEFWPGQRPRPELDVIAQASHPFLTLSEFKSPYRENTHHYFEITLLQSAPEVVMAIGLATKPYPIFRMPGWNKFSVGYHSDDGHKFCDDATGGQPYGPAWQVGDTVGCGYCPEQGQVFFTLNGQWLGHAFQGLKRHYYYASVGTDGPAKIQVNFGQLPFAYSIDGWAGQFI
;
A
#
# COMPACT_ATOMS: atom_id res chain seq x y z
N MET A 1 -31.01 -15.05 16.37
CA MET A 1 -30.89 -15.12 14.90
C MET A 1 -30.51 -13.72 14.43
N SER A 2 -29.22 -13.39 14.49
CA SER A 2 -28.69 -12.10 14.05
C SER A 2 -28.35 -12.21 12.57
N SER A 3 -28.82 -11.25 11.79
CA SER A 3 -28.62 -11.13 10.35
C SER A 3 -27.14 -10.88 10.03
N PHE A 4 -26.38 -11.94 9.78
CA PHE A 4 -25.00 -11.88 9.28
C PHE A 4 -24.86 -12.40 7.84
N ASP A 5 -25.99 -12.60 7.13
CA ASP A 5 -26.01 -13.03 5.72
C ASP A 5 -25.94 -11.87 4.72
N GLN A 6 -25.54 -10.66 5.15
CA GLN A 6 -25.25 -9.58 4.19
C GLN A 6 -23.76 -9.51 3.94
N GLU A 7 -23.39 -9.97 2.75
CA GLU A 7 -22.09 -9.86 2.11
C GLU A 7 -21.51 -8.45 2.30
N PRO A 8 -20.26 -8.30 2.77
CA PRO A 8 -19.64 -6.99 2.92
C PRO A 8 -19.53 -6.27 1.56
N PRO A 9 -19.71 -4.95 1.51
CA PRO A 9 -19.94 -4.25 0.25
C PRO A 9 -18.63 -3.87 -0.47
N SER A 10 -18.05 -4.77 -1.30
CA SER A 10 -17.39 -4.41 -2.57
C SER A 10 -16.70 -5.56 -3.32
N TYR A 11 -17.06 -5.78 -4.59
CA TYR A 11 -16.25 -6.56 -5.55
C TYR A 11 -16.16 -5.99 -6.98
N ASP A 12 -16.72 -4.80 -7.27
CA ASP A 12 -17.13 -4.50 -8.65
C ASP A 12 -16.13 -3.82 -9.59
N HIS A 13 -14.87 -3.53 -9.24
CA HIS A 13 -14.09 -2.56 -10.04
C HIS A 13 -12.65 -2.92 -10.46
N ALA A 14 -12.19 -4.16 -10.32
CA ALA A 14 -10.91 -4.58 -10.94
C ALA A 14 -11.05 -5.93 -11.66
N LEU A 15 -10.55 -6.03 -12.90
CA LEU A 15 -10.30 -7.32 -13.52
C LEU A 15 -9.12 -7.95 -12.79
N GLN A 16 -9.44 -8.86 -11.88
CA GLN A 16 -8.46 -9.61 -11.13
C GLN A 16 -7.87 -10.68 -12.04
N THR A 17 -6.67 -10.41 -12.55
CA THR A 17 -5.94 -11.40 -13.35
C THR A 17 -5.52 -12.58 -12.47
N ASN A 18 -5.65 -13.79 -13.01
CA ASN A 18 -5.50 -15.12 -12.38
C ASN A 18 -6.76 -15.76 -11.78
N LEU A 19 -7.96 -15.19 -11.98
CA LEU A 19 -9.21 -15.86 -11.60
C LEU A 19 -9.86 -16.54 -12.81
N ASP A 20 -10.30 -17.79 -12.63
CA ASP A 20 -11.39 -18.33 -13.44
C ASP A 20 -12.62 -17.45 -13.18
N PRO A 21 -13.23 -16.81 -14.19
CA PRO A 21 -14.41 -15.97 -14.02
C PRO A 21 -15.62 -16.72 -13.44
N ASN A 22 -15.57 -18.06 -13.31
CA ASN A 22 -16.61 -18.90 -12.72
C ASN A 22 -16.31 -19.35 -11.27
N GLN A 23 -15.17 -18.96 -10.70
CA GLN A 23 -14.75 -19.44 -9.38
C GLN A 23 -14.88 -18.32 -8.33
N VAL A 24 -15.86 -18.45 -7.44
CA VAL A 24 -16.00 -17.59 -6.26
C VAL A 24 -15.02 -18.09 -5.20
N TYR A 25 -13.99 -17.29 -4.90
CA TYR A 25 -13.06 -17.57 -3.81
C TYR A 25 -13.70 -17.12 -2.50
N GLN A 26 -14.50 -17.99 -1.90
CA GLN A 26 -14.88 -17.85 -0.50
C GLN A 26 -13.71 -18.32 0.36
N PHE A 27 -13.46 -17.60 1.47
CA PHE A 27 -12.52 -17.89 2.55
C PHE A 27 -11.11 -17.30 2.42
N GLY A 28 -11.02 -15.99 2.62
CA GLY A 28 -9.92 -15.40 3.36
C GLY A 28 -10.13 -15.60 4.88
N LYS A 29 -9.06 -15.68 5.69
CA LYS A 29 -9.18 -15.86 7.14
C LYS A 29 -9.91 -14.65 7.73
N PHE A 30 -11.09 -14.88 8.31
CA PHE A 30 -11.89 -13.86 9.01
C PHE A 30 -11.26 -13.32 10.31
N GLN A 31 -9.93 -13.39 10.46
CA GLN A 31 -9.19 -13.05 11.68
C GLN A 31 -8.03 -12.08 11.47
N ASP A 32 -7.82 -11.57 10.26
CA ASP A 32 -6.67 -10.68 9.99
C ASP A 32 -6.92 -9.25 10.52
N ALA A 33 -8.19 -8.88 10.75
CA ALA A 33 -8.59 -7.63 11.38
C ALA A 33 -9.59 -7.85 12.52
N SER A 34 -9.49 -7.07 13.60
CA SER A 34 -10.56 -7.04 14.60
C SER A 34 -11.83 -6.40 14.00
N ALA A 35 -13.01 -6.90 14.40
CA ALA A 35 -14.29 -6.35 13.93
C ALA A 35 -14.41 -4.83 14.19
N ASP A 36 -13.87 -4.38 15.32
CA ASP A 36 -13.85 -2.98 15.71
C ASP A 36 -12.91 -2.14 14.82
N SER A 37 -11.76 -2.67 14.42
CA SER A 37 -10.82 -2.01 13.48
C SER A 37 -11.45 -1.86 12.09
N PHE A 38 -12.13 -2.91 11.61
CA PHE A 38 -12.84 -2.87 10.33
C PHE A 38 -13.96 -1.81 10.31
N GLU A 39 -14.86 -1.81 11.31
CA GLU A 39 -15.97 -0.86 11.34
C GLU A 39 -15.47 0.59 11.42
N GLN A 40 -14.41 0.84 12.20
CA GLN A 40 -13.77 2.15 12.26
C GLN A 40 -13.17 2.56 10.91
N GLY A 41 -12.53 1.62 10.19
CA GLY A 41 -12.03 1.84 8.84
C GLY A 41 -13.14 2.23 7.86
N GLU A 42 -14.28 1.53 7.88
CA GLU A 42 -15.40 1.84 6.99
C GLU A 42 -16.03 3.20 7.30
N ARG A 43 -16.23 3.52 8.58
CA ARG A 43 -16.73 4.85 9.01
C ARG A 43 -15.78 5.96 8.57
N PHE A 44 -14.48 5.71 8.68
CA PHE A 44 -13.46 6.65 8.20
C PHE A 44 -13.59 6.87 6.68
N ILE A 45 -13.63 5.80 5.88
CA ILE A 45 -13.77 5.91 4.42
C ILE A 45 -15.02 6.71 4.06
N GLN A 46 -16.15 6.44 4.71
CA GLN A 46 -17.40 7.18 4.48
C GLN A 46 -17.27 8.66 4.83
N ALA A 47 -16.62 9.00 5.95
CA ALA A 47 -16.45 10.38 6.40
C ALA A 47 -15.55 11.21 5.48
N PHE A 48 -14.55 10.57 4.85
CA PHE A 48 -13.54 11.27 4.05
C PHE A 48 -13.64 11.02 2.53
N ALA A 49 -14.65 10.28 2.05
CA ALA A 49 -14.80 9.91 0.64
C ALA A 49 -14.76 11.11 -0.34
N GLN A 50 -15.25 12.29 0.07
CA GLN A 50 -15.24 13.49 -0.78
C GLN A 50 -13.85 14.13 -0.95
N GLN A 51 -12.86 13.72 -0.16
CA GLN A 51 -11.48 14.21 -0.22
C GLN A 51 -10.59 13.31 -1.08
N ILE A 52 -11.04 12.09 -1.37
CA ILE A 52 -10.35 11.14 -2.24
C ILE A 52 -10.34 11.67 -3.68
N ASP A 53 -9.27 11.37 -4.42
CA ASP A 53 -9.07 11.75 -5.83
C ASP A 53 -9.09 13.25 -6.14
N GLN A 54 -8.85 14.10 -5.14
CA GLN A 54 -8.54 15.50 -5.41
C GLN A 54 -7.13 15.62 -6.00
N PHE A 55 -6.98 16.38 -7.09
CA PHE A 55 -5.70 16.52 -7.77
C PHE A 55 -4.65 17.16 -6.85
N PRO A 56 -3.52 16.48 -6.57
CA PRO A 56 -2.51 16.94 -5.61
C PRO A 56 -1.55 17.91 -6.29
N ALA A 57 -2.05 19.11 -6.61
CA ALA A 57 -1.35 20.10 -7.44
C ALA A 57 0.00 20.54 -6.85
N GLU A 58 0.08 20.70 -5.53
CA GLU A 58 1.32 21.10 -4.87
C GLU A 58 2.39 20.02 -4.99
N GLN A 59 2.03 18.76 -4.71
CA GLN A 59 2.92 17.60 -4.85
C GLN A 59 3.38 17.44 -6.31
N ALA A 60 2.47 17.58 -7.27
CA ALA A 60 2.81 17.51 -8.69
C ALA A 60 3.82 18.61 -9.10
N GLU A 61 3.64 19.83 -8.59
CA GLU A 61 4.54 20.94 -8.87
C GLU A 61 5.91 20.78 -8.19
N GLN A 62 5.95 20.30 -6.94
CA GLN A 62 7.21 20.01 -6.24
C GLN A 62 8.05 18.99 -7.02
N VAL A 63 7.40 17.92 -7.47
CA VAL A 63 8.03 16.87 -8.28
C VAL A 63 8.49 17.43 -9.63
N HIS A 64 7.68 18.24 -10.31
CA HIS A 64 8.08 18.90 -11.57
C HIS A 64 9.37 19.74 -11.41
N GLN A 65 9.51 20.45 -10.29
CA GLN A 65 10.63 21.36 -10.05
C GLN A 65 11.91 20.66 -9.59
N GLN A 66 11.78 19.57 -8.81
CA GLN A 66 12.91 18.98 -8.08
C GLN A 66 13.23 17.55 -8.52
N GLY A 67 12.30 16.91 -9.21
CA GLY A 67 12.31 15.50 -9.59
C GLY A 67 11.83 14.55 -8.50
N LEU A 68 11.26 13.42 -8.90
CA LEU A 68 10.55 12.49 -8.02
C LEU A 68 11.44 11.98 -6.89
N LEU A 69 12.66 11.54 -7.22
CA LEU A 69 13.58 10.96 -6.25
C LEU A 69 14.02 11.92 -5.14
N ARG A 70 14.02 13.23 -5.41
CA ARG A 70 14.37 14.26 -4.43
C ARG A 70 13.17 14.68 -3.59
N SER A 71 11.96 14.62 -4.14
CA SER A 71 10.73 15.00 -3.43
C SER A 71 10.14 13.85 -2.59
N LEU A 72 10.24 12.62 -3.09
CA LEU A 72 9.58 11.45 -2.54
C LEU A 72 10.28 10.92 -1.29
N ARG A 73 9.50 10.81 -0.22
CA ARG A 73 9.88 10.31 1.11
C ARG A 73 8.66 9.70 1.81
N ILE A 74 8.86 9.01 2.92
CA ILE A 74 7.78 8.60 3.82
C ILE A 74 7.19 9.83 4.52
N ASP A 75 5.87 9.91 4.55
CA ASP A 75 5.13 10.96 5.24
C ASP A 75 4.90 10.60 6.70
N THR A 76 5.63 11.27 7.59
CA THR A 76 5.48 11.12 9.04
C THR A 76 4.44 12.07 9.64
N ASP A 77 4.05 13.12 8.91
CA ASP A 77 3.20 14.19 9.42
C ASP A 77 1.75 13.72 9.59
N ILE A 78 1.36 12.68 8.84
CA ILE A 78 0.06 12.01 8.95
C ILE A 78 -0.28 11.56 10.38
N GLN A 79 0.75 11.21 11.18
CA GLN A 79 0.59 10.76 12.56
C GLN A 79 0.19 11.90 13.52
N GLN A 80 0.37 13.16 13.11
CA GLN A 80 -0.02 14.35 13.86
C GLN A 80 -1.44 14.84 13.50
N ASN A 81 -2.12 14.17 12.56
CA ASN A 81 -3.44 14.58 12.13
C ASN A 81 -4.50 14.30 13.20
N GLN A 82 -5.07 15.36 13.78
CA GLN A 82 -6.05 15.25 14.86
C GLN A 82 -7.36 14.59 14.46
N LEU A 83 -7.70 14.58 13.16
CA LEU A 83 -8.95 14.01 12.67
C LEU A 83 -8.91 12.48 12.57
N PHE A 84 -7.71 11.89 12.47
CA PHE A 84 -7.57 10.44 12.26
C PHE A 84 -6.21 9.88 12.67
N GLN A 85 -5.76 10.31 13.84
CA GLN A 85 -4.62 9.72 14.53
C GLN A 85 -4.83 8.23 14.82
N HIS A 86 -3.73 7.49 14.93
CA HIS A 86 -3.78 6.08 15.30
C HIS A 86 -4.28 5.93 16.75
N PRO A 87 -5.21 4.99 17.05
CA PRO A 87 -5.86 4.89 18.36
C PRO A 87 -4.91 4.58 19.51
N GLN A 88 -3.86 3.79 19.25
CA GLN A 88 -2.91 3.35 20.28
C GLN A 88 -1.72 4.31 20.53
N SER A 89 -1.35 5.16 19.57
CA SER A 89 -0.17 6.02 19.68
C SER A 89 -0.15 7.12 18.62
N PRO A 90 0.25 8.35 18.95
CA PRO A 90 0.49 9.41 17.96
C PRO A 90 1.84 9.25 17.23
N THR A 91 2.60 8.19 17.51
CA THR A 91 3.88 7.90 16.85
C THR A 91 4.03 6.39 16.72
N ALA A 92 3.26 5.83 15.80
CA ALA A 92 3.25 4.40 15.47
C ALA A 92 4.46 4.01 14.60
N PHE A 93 5.09 4.94 13.89
CA PHE A 93 6.35 4.72 13.17
C PHE A 93 7.23 5.97 13.14
N ILE A 94 8.53 5.76 12.95
CA ILE A 94 9.53 6.81 12.77
C ILE A 94 10.43 6.52 11.57
N THR A 95 11.09 7.56 11.07
CA THR A 95 12.10 7.46 10.01
C THR A 95 13.47 7.93 10.52
N PRO A 96 14.22 7.10 11.26
CA PRO A 96 15.53 7.50 11.80
C PRO A 96 16.56 7.85 10.71
N GLN A 97 16.34 7.35 9.49
CA GLN A 97 17.07 7.71 8.27
C GLN A 97 16.06 7.85 7.12
N PRO A 98 16.37 8.57 6.03
CA PRO A 98 15.41 8.81 4.94
C PRO A 98 14.81 7.54 4.31
N ASN A 99 15.56 6.44 4.30
CA ASN A 99 15.19 5.16 3.70
C ASN A 99 14.92 4.06 4.74
N LEU A 100 14.86 4.38 6.03
CA LEU A 100 14.66 3.41 7.10
C LEU A 100 13.38 3.77 7.86
N ILE A 101 12.45 2.82 7.96
CA ILE A 101 11.24 2.95 8.77
C ILE A 101 11.34 1.99 9.94
N GLU A 102 11.05 2.48 11.14
CA GLU A 102 10.89 1.67 12.34
C GLU A 102 9.46 1.83 12.85
N PHE A 103 8.68 0.75 12.74
CA PHE A 103 7.32 0.63 13.27
C PHE A 103 7.38 0.20 14.73
N TRP A 104 6.55 0.84 15.56
CA TRP A 104 6.40 0.56 16.97
C TRP A 104 7.73 0.43 17.73
N PRO A 105 8.63 1.44 17.64
CA PRO A 105 9.99 1.36 18.18
C PRO A 105 9.97 1.02 19.67
N GLY A 106 10.68 -0.05 20.04
CA GLY A 106 10.80 -0.52 21.42
C GLY A 106 9.55 -1.18 22.00
N GLN A 107 8.49 -1.38 21.22
CA GLN A 107 7.30 -2.12 21.68
C GLN A 107 7.44 -3.63 21.40
N ARG A 108 6.56 -4.43 22.02
CA ARG A 108 6.41 -5.86 21.73
C ARG A 108 5.14 -6.09 20.92
N PRO A 109 5.07 -7.15 20.09
CA PRO A 109 3.84 -7.55 19.43
C PRO A 109 2.68 -7.69 20.43
N ARG A 110 1.54 -7.10 20.08
CA ARG A 110 0.27 -7.18 20.81
C ARG A 110 -0.86 -6.84 19.83
N PRO A 111 -2.13 -7.18 20.15
CA PRO A 111 -3.25 -6.85 19.27
C PRO A 111 -3.37 -5.34 18.96
N GLU A 112 -4.01 -5.03 17.83
CA GLU A 112 -4.37 -3.66 17.41
C GLU A 112 -3.18 -2.72 17.15
N LEU A 113 -2.10 -3.26 16.59
CA LEU A 113 -0.94 -2.48 16.16
C LEU A 113 -0.89 -2.27 14.63
N ASP A 114 -1.98 -2.59 13.92
CA ASP A 114 -2.14 -2.33 12.49
C ASP A 114 -1.81 -0.86 12.20
N VAL A 115 -0.81 -0.61 11.37
CA VAL A 115 -0.44 0.75 10.97
C VAL A 115 0.02 0.76 9.53
N ILE A 116 -0.26 1.86 8.82
CA ILE A 116 0.23 2.14 7.48
C ILE A 116 1.15 3.37 7.47
N ALA A 117 2.32 3.22 6.87
CA ALA A 117 3.17 4.32 6.45
C ALA A 117 2.99 4.54 4.95
N GLN A 118 2.71 5.78 4.56
CA GLN A 118 2.51 6.15 3.16
C GLN A 118 3.59 7.10 2.69
N ALA A 119 3.88 7.08 1.39
CA ALA A 119 4.72 8.09 0.77
C ALA A 119 4.07 9.49 0.83
N SER A 120 4.90 10.51 0.68
CA SER A 120 4.51 11.93 0.69
C SER A 120 3.84 12.40 -0.59
N HIS A 121 4.11 11.74 -1.71
CA HIS A 121 3.58 12.11 -3.02
C HIS A 121 2.92 10.90 -3.68
N PRO A 122 1.85 11.11 -4.47
CA PRO A 122 1.21 10.02 -5.20
C PRO A 122 1.96 9.69 -6.48
N PHE A 123 1.69 8.50 -7.01
CA PHE A 123 2.13 8.08 -8.33
C PHE A 123 1.15 8.61 -9.40
N LEU A 124 1.56 9.71 -10.03
CA LEU A 124 0.82 10.40 -11.09
C LEU A 124 1.30 9.99 -12.49
N THR A 125 0.53 10.32 -13.52
CA THR A 125 1.03 10.17 -14.89
C THR A 125 2.20 11.13 -15.15
N LEU A 126 3.04 10.83 -16.13
CA LEU A 126 4.11 11.74 -16.55
C LEU A 126 3.57 13.12 -16.95
N SER A 127 2.40 13.16 -17.58
CA SER A 127 1.76 14.41 -18.00
C SER A 127 1.28 15.26 -16.83
N GLU A 128 0.82 14.64 -15.75
CA GLU A 128 0.40 15.34 -14.53
C GLU A 128 1.60 15.96 -13.78
N PHE A 129 2.78 15.35 -13.87
CA PHE A 129 4.05 15.96 -13.44
C PHE A 129 4.64 16.95 -14.44
N LYS A 130 3.93 17.25 -15.54
CA LYS A 130 4.39 18.11 -16.64
C LYS A 130 5.73 17.66 -17.22
N SER A 131 6.01 16.36 -17.21
CA SER A 131 7.22 15.80 -17.81
C SER A 131 7.20 16.01 -19.33
N PRO A 132 8.33 16.34 -19.96
CA PRO A 132 8.42 16.38 -21.42
C PRO A 132 8.37 14.98 -22.05
N TYR A 133 8.63 13.94 -21.26
CA TYR A 133 8.48 12.54 -21.67
C TYR A 133 7.00 12.14 -21.63
N ARG A 134 6.58 11.32 -22.60
CA ARG A 134 5.18 10.91 -22.75
C ARG A 134 4.97 9.40 -22.72
N GLU A 135 6.06 8.66 -22.58
CA GLU A 135 6.09 7.21 -22.60
C GLU A 135 6.66 6.75 -21.27
N ASN A 136 6.22 5.59 -20.77
CA ASN A 136 6.70 4.94 -19.54
C ASN A 136 6.23 5.59 -18.23
N THR A 137 5.13 5.06 -17.70
CA THR A 137 4.45 5.57 -16.50
C THR A 137 4.41 4.54 -15.37
N HIS A 138 5.24 3.50 -15.49
CA HIS A 138 5.39 2.48 -14.46
C HIS A 138 6.14 3.06 -13.27
N HIS A 139 5.42 3.31 -12.20
CA HIS A 139 6.01 3.60 -10.89
C HIS A 139 6.39 2.30 -10.21
N TYR A 140 7.44 2.36 -9.40
CA TYR A 140 7.95 1.20 -8.68
C TYR A 140 8.72 1.62 -7.45
N PHE A 141 8.56 0.85 -6.38
CA PHE A 141 9.33 0.96 -5.14
C PHE A 141 9.52 -0.41 -4.52
N GLU A 142 10.55 -0.55 -3.70
CA GLU A 142 10.87 -1.76 -2.95
C GLU A 142 10.93 -1.49 -1.46
N ILE A 143 10.62 -2.52 -0.67
CA ILE A 143 10.97 -2.59 0.74
C ILE A 143 11.83 -3.81 0.98
N THR A 144 12.73 -3.74 1.95
CA THR A 144 13.45 -4.89 2.49
C THR A 144 13.11 -5.03 3.95
N LEU A 145 12.61 -6.20 4.35
CA LEU A 145 12.26 -6.47 5.75
C LEU A 145 13.51 -6.81 6.54
N LEU A 146 13.97 -5.88 7.38
CA LEU A 146 15.24 -6.03 8.10
C LEU A 146 15.05 -6.75 9.44
N GLN A 147 13.92 -6.52 10.10
CA GLN A 147 13.62 -7.11 11.40
C GLN A 147 12.11 -7.10 11.66
N SER A 148 11.58 -8.23 12.13
CA SER A 148 10.25 -8.36 12.73
C SER A 148 10.21 -9.64 13.57
N ALA A 149 9.18 -9.81 14.39
CA ALA A 149 8.90 -11.12 14.98
C ALA A 149 8.21 -12.03 13.92
N PRO A 150 8.34 -13.37 13.99
CA PRO A 150 7.75 -14.28 13.00
C PRO A 150 6.22 -14.18 12.85
N GLU A 151 5.53 -13.77 13.92
CA GLU A 151 4.08 -13.57 13.94
C GLU A 151 3.62 -12.21 13.40
N VAL A 152 4.55 -11.27 13.16
CA VAL A 152 4.21 -9.94 12.65
C VAL A 152 4.01 -10.01 11.14
N VAL A 153 2.84 -9.59 10.70
CA VAL A 153 2.47 -9.45 9.31
C VAL A 153 2.93 -8.10 8.77
N MET A 154 3.43 -8.14 7.54
CA MET A 154 3.81 -6.98 6.76
C MET A 154 3.00 -6.96 5.47
N ALA A 155 2.68 -5.77 4.98
CA ALA A 155 1.99 -5.58 3.71
C ALA A 155 2.65 -4.48 2.90
N ILE A 156 2.79 -4.68 1.59
CA ILE A 156 3.21 -3.64 0.63
C ILE A 156 2.10 -3.40 -0.37
N GLY A 157 1.87 -2.15 -0.76
CA GLY A 157 0.92 -1.85 -1.81
C GLY A 157 0.71 -0.37 -2.04
N LEU A 158 -0.53 -0.02 -2.34
CA LEU A 158 -0.95 1.32 -2.69
C LEU A 158 -2.21 1.68 -1.91
N ALA A 159 -2.27 2.92 -1.41
CA ALA A 159 -3.50 3.46 -0.83
C ALA A 159 -3.63 4.94 -1.18
N THR A 160 -4.86 5.45 -1.28
CA THR A 160 -5.11 6.88 -1.45
C THR A 160 -4.82 7.66 -0.17
N LYS A 161 -4.97 8.98 -0.22
CA LYS A 161 -5.08 9.81 0.98
C LYS A 161 -6.37 10.63 0.92
N PRO A 162 -7.07 10.81 2.06
CA PRO A 162 -6.79 10.19 3.36
C PRO A 162 -7.16 8.68 3.38
N TYR A 163 -6.37 7.85 4.08
CA TYR A 163 -6.63 6.42 4.31
C TYR A 163 -6.52 6.14 5.82
N PRO A 164 -7.31 5.22 6.42
CA PRO A 164 -7.29 4.99 7.86
C PRO A 164 -5.91 4.49 8.28
N ILE A 165 -5.19 5.29 9.08
CA ILE A 165 -3.79 5.03 9.44
C ILE A 165 -3.60 3.70 10.19
N PHE A 166 -4.66 3.19 10.81
CA PHE A 166 -4.71 1.98 11.62
C PHE A 166 -5.15 0.73 10.83
N ARG A 167 -4.95 0.72 9.51
CA ARG A 167 -5.36 -0.37 8.60
C ARG A 167 -4.23 -0.69 7.63
N MET A 168 -4.10 -1.95 7.24
CA MET A 168 -3.12 -2.36 6.22
C MET A 168 -3.57 -2.00 4.80
N PRO A 169 -2.63 -1.83 3.84
CA PRO A 169 -2.95 -1.69 2.42
C PRO A 169 -3.78 -2.87 1.90
N GLY A 170 -4.84 -2.57 1.14
CA GLY A 170 -5.74 -3.55 0.52
C GLY A 170 -6.98 -3.87 1.34
N TRP A 171 -7.02 -3.53 2.64
CA TRP A 171 -8.13 -3.90 3.52
C TRP A 171 -9.37 -3.01 3.42
N ASN A 172 -9.21 -1.73 3.11
CA ASN A 172 -10.33 -0.81 2.95
C ASN A 172 -10.32 -0.21 1.54
N LYS A 173 -11.44 0.41 1.18
CA LYS A 173 -11.64 1.01 -0.14
C LYS A 173 -10.51 1.96 -0.52
N PHE A 174 -10.24 2.02 -1.82
CA PHE A 174 -9.19 2.83 -2.43
C PHE A 174 -7.78 2.37 -2.02
N SER A 175 -7.60 1.05 -1.89
CA SER A 175 -6.29 0.48 -1.61
C SER A 175 -6.11 -0.94 -2.15
N VAL A 176 -4.86 -1.28 -2.43
CA VAL A 176 -4.43 -2.64 -2.79
C VAL A 176 -3.20 -3.03 -1.98
N GLY A 177 -3.00 -4.32 -1.72
CA GLY A 177 -1.89 -4.82 -0.92
C GLY A 177 -1.48 -6.25 -1.25
N TYR A 178 -0.25 -6.59 -0.91
CA TYR A 178 0.33 -7.94 -0.92
C TYR A 178 0.94 -8.23 0.46
N HIS A 179 0.42 -9.27 1.12
CA HIS A 179 0.65 -9.54 2.55
C HIS A 179 1.65 -10.68 2.75
N SER A 180 2.40 -10.64 3.85
CA SER A 180 3.59 -11.47 4.06
C SER A 180 3.30 -12.87 4.57
N ASP A 181 2.22 -13.06 5.31
CA ASP A 181 1.91 -14.29 6.02
C ASP A 181 1.36 -15.39 5.10
N ASP A 182 0.55 -15.03 4.12
CA ASP A 182 -0.10 -15.97 3.19
C ASP A 182 0.26 -15.74 1.72
N GLY A 183 0.90 -14.61 1.40
CA GLY A 183 1.22 -14.24 0.02
C GLY A 183 -0.01 -13.83 -0.80
N HIS A 184 -1.11 -13.46 -0.14
CA HIS A 184 -2.32 -13.03 -0.80
C HIS A 184 -2.26 -11.57 -1.25
N LYS A 185 -3.03 -11.28 -2.30
CA LYS A 185 -3.33 -9.93 -2.76
C LYS A 185 -4.70 -9.49 -2.26
N PHE A 186 -4.81 -8.21 -1.96
CA PHE A 186 -6.00 -7.56 -1.42
C PHE A 186 -6.33 -6.33 -2.25
N CYS A 187 -7.61 -6.09 -2.53
CA CYS A 187 -8.10 -4.91 -3.24
C CYS A 187 -9.47 -4.55 -2.70
N ASP A 188 -9.53 -3.50 -1.88
CA ASP A 188 -10.75 -3.11 -1.17
C ASP A 188 -11.40 -4.29 -0.41
N ASP A 189 -10.57 -5.17 0.17
CA ASP A 189 -10.97 -6.47 0.71
C ASP A 189 -10.60 -6.60 2.19
N ALA A 190 -11.60 -6.52 3.05
CA ALA A 190 -11.44 -6.65 4.50
C ALA A 190 -11.54 -8.09 5.02
N THR A 191 -11.61 -9.08 4.14
CA THR A 191 -11.81 -10.49 4.52
C THR A 191 -10.47 -11.17 4.72
N GLY A 192 -9.87 -11.76 3.68
CA GLY A 192 -8.54 -12.38 3.76
C GLY A 192 -7.91 -12.60 2.38
N GLY A 193 -8.27 -11.76 1.42
CA GLY A 193 -7.55 -11.65 0.16
C GLY A 193 -7.69 -12.85 -0.76
N GLN A 194 -6.82 -12.88 -1.77
CA GLN A 194 -6.79 -13.92 -2.80
C GLN A 194 -5.37 -14.46 -3.01
N PRO A 195 -5.22 -15.77 -3.27
CA PRO A 195 -3.95 -16.35 -3.67
C PRO A 195 -3.27 -15.59 -4.82
N TYR A 196 -1.99 -15.28 -4.65
CA TYR A 196 -1.25 -14.53 -5.65
C TYR A 196 0.22 -14.94 -5.73
N GLY A 197 0.96 -14.78 -4.64
CA GLY A 197 2.39 -15.06 -4.57
C GLY A 197 2.74 -15.93 -3.36
N PRO A 198 4.03 -16.22 -3.16
CA PRO A 198 4.49 -16.86 -1.92
C PRO A 198 4.38 -15.91 -0.72
N ALA A 199 4.39 -16.46 0.49
CA ALA A 199 4.68 -15.70 1.71
C ALA A 199 6.12 -15.13 1.66
N TRP A 200 6.39 -14.10 2.45
CA TRP A 200 7.70 -13.45 2.53
C TRP A 200 8.04 -13.06 3.97
N GLN A 201 9.33 -12.89 4.26
CA GLN A 201 9.83 -12.81 5.63
C GLN A 201 11.06 -11.91 5.77
N VAL A 202 11.59 -11.83 6.99
CA VAL A 202 12.81 -11.08 7.29
C VAL A 202 13.96 -11.53 6.37
N GLY A 203 14.60 -10.55 5.73
CA GLY A 203 15.65 -10.75 4.74
C GLY A 203 15.18 -10.60 3.30
N ASP A 204 13.88 -10.72 3.03
CA ASP A 204 13.34 -10.58 1.68
C ASP A 204 13.19 -9.10 1.26
N THR A 205 13.36 -8.86 -0.05
CA THR A 205 13.04 -7.61 -0.72
C THR A 205 11.78 -7.78 -1.56
N VAL A 206 10.75 -6.97 -1.30
CA VAL A 206 9.46 -7.01 -1.99
C VAL A 206 9.22 -5.70 -2.70
N GLY A 207 8.82 -5.75 -3.97
CA GLY A 207 8.52 -4.58 -4.77
C GLY A 207 7.05 -4.46 -5.15
N CYS A 208 6.60 -3.23 -5.38
CA CYS A 208 5.26 -2.92 -5.86
C CYS A 208 5.36 -1.99 -7.07
N GLY A 209 4.86 -2.46 -8.21
CA GLY A 209 4.78 -1.71 -9.46
C GLY A 209 3.36 -1.25 -9.77
N TYR A 210 3.23 -0.05 -10.32
CA TYR A 210 1.93 0.56 -10.68
C TYR A 210 2.01 1.31 -12.01
N CYS A 211 1.07 1.05 -12.91
CA CYS A 211 0.88 1.80 -14.15
C CYS A 211 -0.49 2.52 -14.11
N PRO A 212 -0.54 3.84 -13.83
CA PRO A 212 -1.78 4.58 -13.69
C PRO A 212 -2.69 4.58 -14.93
N GLU A 213 -2.10 4.51 -16.12
CA GLU A 213 -2.77 4.56 -17.42
C GLU A 213 -3.51 3.26 -17.72
N GLN A 214 -2.95 2.14 -17.29
CA GLN A 214 -3.50 0.81 -17.54
C GLN A 214 -4.23 0.24 -16.31
N GLY A 215 -4.15 0.91 -15.17
CA GLY A 215 -4.65 0.40 -13.90
C GLY A 215 -3.99 -0.94 -13.54
N GLN A 216 -2.72 -1.11 -13.89
CA GLN A 216 -1.99 -2.36 -13.64
C GLN A 216 -1.18 -2.25 -12.37
N VAL A 217 -1.28 -3.28 -11.54
CA VAL A 217 -0.45 -3.45 -10.34
C VAL A 217 0.19 -4.82 -10.39
N PHE A 218 1.46 -4.89 -10.05
CA PHE A 218 2.19 -6.13 -9.89
C PHE A 218 3.13 -6.04 -8.68
N PHE A 219 3.55 -7.19 -8.19
CA PHE A 219 4.54 -7.27 -7.14
C PHE A 219 5.74 -8.10 -7.57
N THR A 220 6.84 -7.91 -6.87
CA THR A 220 8.08 -8.66 -7.06
C THR A 220 8.56 -9.18 -5.71
N LEU A 221 9.27 -10.30 -5.72
CA LEU A 221 9.94 -10.84 -4.54
C LEU A 221 11.36 -11.24 -4.91
N ASN A 222 12.34 -10.66 -4.21
CA ASN A 222 13.77 -10.92 -4.40
C ASN A 222 14.22 -10.80 -5.87
N GLY A 223 13.73 -9.73 -6.53
CA GLY A 223 14.03 -9.45 -7.93
C GLY A 223 13.27 -10.32 -8.95
N GLN A 224 12.34 -11.17 -8.52
CA GLN A 224 11.48 -11.97 -9.40
C GLN A 224 10.10 -11.33 -9.54
N TRP A 225 9.61 -11.21 -10.77
CA TRP A 225 8.26 -10.75 -11.07
C TRP A 225 7.23 -11.84 -10.77
N LEU A 226 6.17 -11.51 -10.02
CA LEU A 226 5.14 -12.46 -9.58
C LEU A 226 3.88 -12.47 -10.47
N GLY A 227 3.92 -11.76 -11.61
CA GLY A 227 2.76 -11.58 -12.48
C GLY A 227 1.93 -10.34 -12.12
N HIS A 228 0.89 -10.05 -12.89
CA HIS A 228 -0.03 -8.96 -12.57
C HIS A 228 -0.96 -9.38 -11.42
N ALA A 229 -0.97 -8.58 -10.35
CA ALA A 229 -1.93 -8.72 -9.26
C ALA A 229 -3.31 -8.19 -9.69
N PHE A 230 -3.32 -7.02 -10.33
CA PHE A 230 -4.54 -6.35 -10.77
C PHE A 230 -4.35 -5.74 -12.16
N GLN A 231 -5.40 -5.77 -12.98
CA GLN A 231 -5.45 -5.06 -14.26
C GLN A 231 -6.77 -4.29 -14.39
N GLY A 232 -6.73 -3.14 -15.05
CA GLY A 232 -7.90 -2.27 -15.18
C GLY A 232 -8.42 -1.75 -13.84
N LEU A 233 -7.56 -1.69 -12.82
CA LEU A 233 -7.88 -1.05 -11.55
C LEU A 233 -8.33 0.38 -11.81
N LYS A 234 -9.43 0.81 -11.18
CA LYS A 234 -9.87 2.20 -11.24
C LYS A 234 -8.72 3.11 -10.83
N ARG A 235 -8.45 4.11 -11.65
CA ARG A 235 -7.39 5.08 -11.40
C ARG A 235 -7.75 5.94 -10.19
N HIS A 236 -6.87 5.93 -9.21
CA HIS A 236 -6.86 6.83 -8.06
C HIS A 236 -5.49 7.49 -7.93
N TYR A 237 -5.41 8.58 -7.15
CA TYR A 237 -4.11 9.14 -6.75
C TYR A 237 -3.51 8.30 -5.61
N TYR A 238 -2.95 7.16 -6.01
CA TYR A 238 -2.33 6.20 -5.12
C TYR A 238 -0.97 6.67 -4.62
N TYR A 239 -0.71 6.43 -3.34
CA TYR A 239 0.58 6.61 -2.69
C TYR A 239 1.18 5.23 -2.46
N ALA A 240 2.50 5.11 -2.59
CA ALA A 240 3.23 3.93 -2.12
C ALA A 240 2.97 3.76 -0.62
N SER A 241 2.61 2.54 -0.23
CA SER A 241 2.15 2.24 1.12
C SER A 241 2.77 0.97 1.65
N VAL A 242 3.11 0.98 2.93
CA VAL A 242 3.61 -0.19 3.67
C VAL A 242 2.86 -0.28 4.99
N GLY A 243 2.32 -1.45 5.30
CA GLY A 243 1.63 -1.71 6.55
C GLY A 243 2.30 -2.79 7.39
N THR A 244 2.01 -2.78 8.69
CA THR A 244 2.37 -3.85 9.62
C THR A 244 1.38 -3.94 10.77
N ASP A 245 1.19 -5.12 11.33
CA ASP A 245 0.41 -5.37 12.55
C ASP A 245 1.26 -5.42 13.83
N GLY A 246 2.54 -4.98 13.76
CA GLY A 246 3.43 -5.04 14.91
C GLY A 246 4.80 -4.40 14.71
N PRO A 247 5.71 -4.54 15.70
CA PRO A 247 7.04 -3.95 15.61
C PRO A 247 7.86 -4.54 14.45
N ALA A 248 8.33 -3.65 13.57
CA ALA A 248 9.11 -4.01 12.40
C ALA A 248 10.10 -2.92 12.01
N LYS A 249 11.18 -3.30 11.35
CA LYS A 249 12.17 -2.41 10.75
C LYS A 249 12.32 -2.76 9.28
N ILE A 250 12.12 -1.78 8.42
CA ILE A 250 12.25 -1.96 6.98
C ILE A 250 13.14 -0.88 6.36
N GLN A 251 13.84 -1.26 5.30
CA GLN A 251 14.42 -0.30 4.39
C GLN A 251 13.45 -0.07 3.23
N VAL A 252 13.15 1.18 2.90
CA VAL A 252 12.36 1.55 1.71
C VAL A 252 13.28 2.12 0.63
N ASN A 253 13.05 1.73 -0.61
CA ASN A 253 13.76 2.22 -1.78
C ASN A 253 12.75 2.73 -2.81
N PHE A 254 12.72 4.04 -3.04
CA PHE A 254 11.90 4.64 -4.10
C PHE A 254 12.69 4.84 -5.41
N GLY A 255 13.89 4.24 -5.51
CA GLY A 255 14.80 4.36 -6.65
C GLY A 255 16.05 5.19 -6.37
N GLN A 256 16.27 5.62 -5.11
CA GLN A 256 17.53 6.23 -4.70
C GLN A 256 18.68 5.21 -4.63
N LEU A 257 18.36 3.91 -4.56
CA LEU A 257 19.28 2.80 -4.65
C LEU A 257 18.89 1.90 -5.84
N PRO A 258 19.82 1.10 -6.40
CA PRO A 258 19.46 0.09 -7.39
C PRO A 258 18.38 -0.84 -6.86
N PHE A 259 17.36 -1.09 -7.67
CA PHE A 259 16.33 -2.08 -7.36
C PHE A 259 16.85 -3.50 -7.50
N ALA A 260 16.32 -4.42 -6.71
CA ALA A 260 16.56 -5.86 -6.86
C ALA A 260 15.92 -6.38 -8.16
N TYR A 261 14.73 -5.87 -8.50
CA TYR A 261 14.08 -6.14 -9.79
C TYR A 261 14.55 -5.16 -10.87
N SER A 262 14.89 -5.69 -12.04
CA SER A 262 15.21 -4.87 -13.21
C SER A 262 13.90 -4.39 -13.86
N ILE A 263 13.41 -3.23 -13.45
CA ILE A 263 12.22 -2.63 -14.04
C ILE A 263 12.53 -1.85 -15.32
N ASP A 264 11.94 -2.29 -16.43
CA ASP A 264 11.95 -1.56 -17.69
C ASP A 264 10.91 -0.44 -17.68
N GLY A 265 11.26 0.73 -18.22
CA GLY A 265 10.31 1.84 -18.35
C GLY A 265 9.83 2.41 -17.01
N TRP A 266 10.71 2.45 -16.00
CA TRP A 266 10.39 3.08 -14.72
C TRP A 266 10.22 4.59 -14.85
N ALA A 267 9.09 5.12 -14.41
CA ALA A 267 8.71 6.52 -14.55
C ALA A 267 9.63 7.45 -13.76
N GLY A 268 10.16 7.00 -12.61
CA GLY A 268 10.99 7.82 -11.73
C GLY A 268 12.33 8.27 -12.34
N GLN A 269 12.73 7.74 -13.50
CA GLN A 269 13.88 8.26 -14.26
C GLN A 269 13.55 9.50 -15.10
N PHE A 270 12.25 9.74 -15.37
CA PHE A 270 11.72 10.81 -16.23
C PHE A 270 10.94 11.87 -15.45
N ILE A 271 10.84 11.68 -14.14
CA ILE A 271 10.14 12.55 -13.21
C ILE A 271 11.18 13.08 -12.23
#